data_AF-A0A238YNK8-F1
#
_entry.id   AF-A0A238YNK8-F1
#
_cell.length_a   1.000
_cell.length_b   1.000
_cell.length_c   1.000
_cell.angle_alpha   90.00
_cell.angle_beta   90.00
_cell.angle_gamma   90.00
#
_symmetry.space_group_name_H-M   'P 1'
#
loop_
_entity.id
_entity.type
_entity.pdbx_description
1 polymer ?
#
loop_
_entity_poly.entity_id
_entity_poly.type
_entity_poly.pdbx_seq_one_letter_code
_entity_poly.pdbx_strand_id
1 'polypeptide(L)'
;MAEGSNYFKKAIQLFQEKKFLSAADFFEKSFEADPRNIDALYNKAASYAGLGDKENTCKVWKQISDLGQVNGKELYLNNCQ
;
A
#
# COMPACT_ATOMS: atom_id res chain seq x y z
N MET A 1 -12.50 13.52 -11.83
CA MET A 1 -12.30 12.22 -11.13
C MET A 1 -11.13 11.46 -11.76
N ALA A 2 -9.91 12.03 -11.72
CA ALA A 2 -8.69 11.40 -12.27
C ALA A 2 -7.53 11.38 -11.25
N GLU A 3 -7.77 11.88 -10.03
CA GLU A 3 -6.71 12.14 -9.05
C GLU A 3 -6.13 10.86 -8.49
N GLY A 4 -6.98 9.87 -8.14
CA GLY A 4 -6.52 8.56 -7.65
C GLY A 4 -5.58 7.86 -8.63
N SER A 5 -5.94 7.76 -9.91
CA SER A 5 -5.08 7.16 -10.93
C SER A 5 -3.76 7.92 -11.15
N ASN A 6 -3.78 9.25 -11.01
CA ASN A 6 -2.56 10.06 -11.12
C ASN A 6 -1.63 9.85 -9.91
N TYR A 7 -2.18 9.79 -8.70
CA TYR A 7 -1.42 9.46 -7.50
C TYR A 7 -0.81 8.06 -7.60
N PHE A 8 -1.57 7.07 -8.07
CA PHE A 8 -1.06 5.71 -8.28
C PHE A 8 0.11 5.67 -9.25
N LYS A 9 -0.01 6.32 -10.43
CA LYS A 9 1.08 6.39 -11.41
C LYS A 9 2.33 7.06 -10.82
N LYS A 10 2.14 8.13 -10.04
CA LYS A 10 3.26 8.83 -9.39
C LYS A 10 3.93 7.96 -8.33
N ALA A 11 3.14 7.23 -7.54
CA ALA A 11 3.62 6.29 -6.54
C ALA A 11 4.47 5.18 -7.16
N ILE A 12 4.03 4.61 -8.30
CA ILE A 12 4.79 3.59 -9.04
C ILE A 12 6.14 4.14 -9.50
N GLN A 13 6.20 5.36 -10.04
CA GLN A 13 7.46 5.99 -10.42
C GLN A 13 8.39 6.13 -9.20
N LEU A 14 7.88 6.64 -8.08
CA LEU A 14 8.66 6.80 -6.85
C LEU A 14 9.16 5.46 -6.29
N PHE A 15 8.34 4.41 -6.39
CA PHE A 15 8.70 3.05 -5.98
C PHE A 15 9.86 2.51 -6.83
N GLN A 16 9.81 2.69 -8.15
CA GLN A 16 10.91 2.31 -9.06
C GLN A 16 12.19 3.08 -8.78
N GLU A 17 12.09 4.34 -8.37
CA GLU A 17 13.21 5.17 -7.89
C GLU A 17 13.69 4.78 -6.47
N LYS A 18 13.14 3.72 -5.86
CA LYS A 18 13.39 3.27 -4.47
C LYS A 18 13.07 4.33 -3.41
N LYS A 19 12.29 5.35 -3.76
CA LYS A 19 11.78 6.38 -2.83
C LYS A 19 10.53 5.86 -2.12
N PHE A 20 10.71 4.79 -1.36
CA PHE A 20 9.61 4.00 -0.81
C PHE A 20 8.69 4.80 0.14
N LEU A 21 9.22 5.69 0.97
CA LEU A 21 8.38 6.53 1.85
C LEU A 21 7.45 7.45 1.04
N SER A 22 7.98 8.08 -0.01
CA SER A 22 7.17 8.92 -0.89
C SER A 22 6.19 8.07 -1.71
N ALA A 23 6.60 6.89 -2.16
CA ALA A 23 5.70 5.97 -2.86
C ALA A 23 4.51 5.59 -1.96
N ALA A 24 4.76 5.22 -0.70
CA ALA A 24 3.72 4.89 0.27
C ALA A 24 2.71 6.04 0.50
N ASP A 25 3.19 7.29 0.62
CA ASP A 25 2.32 8.47 0.75
C ASP A 25 1.42 8.68 -0.48
N PHE A 26 1.98 8.55 -1.68
CA PHE A 26 1.20 8.67 -2.91
C PHE A 26 0.24 7.49 -3.14
N PHE A 27 0.60 6.29 -2.70
CA PHE A 27 -0.34 5.16 -2.71
C PHE A 27 -1.49 5.39 -1.73
N GLU A 28 -1.24 5.97 -0.54
CA GLU A 28 -2.34 6.33 0.38
C GLU A 28 -3.29 7.35 -0.26
N LYS A 29 -2.75 8.43 -0.83
CA LYS A 29 -3.56 9.43 -1.54
C LYS A 29 -4.35 8.83 -2.71
N SER A 30 -3.79 7.82 -3.39
CA SER A 30 -4.52 7.09 -4.41
C SER A 30 -5.72 6.34 -3.85
N PHE A 31 -5.58 5.70 -2.69
CA PHE A 31 -6.66 4.96 -2.03
C PHE A 31 -7.72 5.91 -1.46
N GLU A 32 -7.30 7.02 -0.83
CA GLU A 32 -8.23 8.04 -0.33
C GLU A 32 -9.09 8.64 -1.46
N ALA A 33 -8.50 8.85 -2.65
CA ALA A 33 -9.20 9.39 -3.81
C ALA A 33 -10.07 8.35 -4.56
N ASP A 34 -9.69 7.08 -4.57
CA ASP A 34 -10.54 5.97 -5.05
C ASP A 34 -10.39 4.74 -4.13
N PRO A 35 -11.25 4.61 -3.11
CA PRO A 35 -11.20 3.48 -2.17
C PRO A 35 -11.45 2.10 -2.79
N ARG A 36 -11.87 2.04 -4.06
CA ARG A 36 -12.00 0.77 -4.79
C ARG A 36 -10.65 0.27 -5.31
N ASN A 37 -9.64 1.14 -5.38
CA ASN A 37 -8.29 0.77 -5.79
C ASN A 37 -7.50 0.16 -4.63
N ILE A 38 -7.85 -1.06 -4.25
CA ILE A 38 -7.16 -1.80 -3.18
C ILE A 38 -5.68 -2.06 -3.51
N ASP A 39 -5.34 -2.12 -4.80
CA ASP A 39 -3.94 -2.30 -5.24
C ASP A 39 -3.04 -1.18 -4.70
N ALA A 40 -3.57 0.01 -4.46
CA ALA A 40 -2.83 1.10 -3.82
C ALA A 40 -2.33 0.70 -2.43
N LEU A 41 -3.17 0.05 -1.60
CA LEU A 41 -2.76 -0.43 -0.28
C LEU A 41 -1.75 -1.58 -0.37
N TYR A 42 -1.90 -2.52 -1.31
CA TYR A 42 -0.89 -3.57 -1.51
C TYR A 42 0.47 -2.98 -1.89
N ASN A 43 0.50 -1.98 -2.77
CA ASN A 43 1.73 -1.32 -3.15
C ASN A 43 2.30 -0.41 -2.03
N LYS A 44 1.44 0.18 -1.18
CA LYS A 44 1.85 0.85 0.05
C LYS A 44 2.54 -0.13 1.01
N ALA A 45 1.96 -1.32 1.23
CA ALA A 45 2.59 -2.36 2.03
C ALA A 45 3.93 -2.82 1.44
N ALA A 46 4.00 -3.01 0.11
CA ALA A 46 5.25 -3.35 -0.58
C ALA A 46 6.31 -2.25 -0.45
N SER A 47 5.91 -0.98 -0.39
CA SER A 47 6.82 0.15 -0.17
C SER A 47 7.44 0.09 1.22
N TYR A 48 6.66 -0.14 2.28
CA TYR A 48 7.19 -0.33 3.63
C TYR A 48 8.05 -1.61 3.74
N ALA A 49 7.65 -2.69 3.08
CA ALA A 49 8.44 -3.93 3.05
C ALA A 49 9.81 -3.70 2.38
N GLY A 50 9.85 -2.90 1.30
CA GLY A 50 11.09 -2.48 0.63
C GLY A 50 12.03 -1.64 1.49
N LEU A 51 11.51 -0.97 2.53
CA LEU A 51 12.29 -0.26 3.55
C LEU A 51 12.75 -1.18 4.70
N GLY A 52 12.27 -2.43 4.77
CA GLY A 52 12.42 -3.28 5.94
C GLY A 52 11.55 -2.83 7.13
N ASP A 53 10.62 -1.89 6.91
CA ASP A 53 9.70 -1.39 7.93
C ASP A 53 8.57 -2.39 8.14
N LYS A 54 8.88 -3.44 8.90
CA LYS A 54 7.94 -4.51 9.21
C LYS A 54 6.72 -4.00 9.96
N GLU A 55 6.88 -3.04 10.87
CA GLU A 55 5.78 -2.49 11.66
C GLU A 55 4.71 -1.86 10.76
N ASN A 56 5.09 -0.93 9.88
CA ASN A 56 4.14 -0.27 9.00
C ASN A 56 3.62 -1.19 7.89
N THR A 57 4.42 -2.14 7.41
CA THR A 57 3.95 -3.20 6.50
C THR A 57 2.79 -3.97 7.13
N CYS A 58 2.94 -4.40 8.39
CA CYS A 58 1.93 -5.14 9.12
C CYS A 58 0.65 -4.34 9.37
N LYS A 59 0.77 -3.04 9.67
CA LYS A 59 -0.39 -2.14 9.82
C LYS A 59 -1.20 -2.07 8.51
N VAL A 60 -0.53 -1.96 7.37
CA VAL A 60 -1.22 -1.89 6.07
C VAL A 60 -1.85 -3.23 5.70
N TRP A 61 -1.18 -4.37 5.93
CA TRP A 61 -1.82 -5.68 5.71
C TRP A 61 -3.01 -5.91 6.61
N LYS A 62 -2.96 -5.45 7.87
CA LYS A 62 -4.13 -5.48 8.75
C LYS A 62 -5.27 -4.64 8.17
N GLN A 63 -5.00 -3.42 7.71
CA GLN A 63 -6.00 -2.58 7.05
C GLN A 63 -6.63 -3.29 5.84
N ILE A 64 -5.82 -3.92 4.98
CA ILE A 64 -6.32 -4.68 3.82
C ILE A 64 -7.19 -5.88 4.28
N SER A 65 -6.77 -6.59 5.32
CA SER A 65 -7.55 -7.67 5.95
C SER A 65 -8.89 -7.18 6.49
N ASP A 66 -8.90 -6.03 7.17
CA ASP A 66 -10.11 -5.42 7.74
C ASP A 66 -11.10 -4.98 6.65
N LEU A 67 -10.62 -4.71 5.43
CA LEU A 67 -11.44 -4.48 4.23
C LEU A 67 -11.97 -5.79 3.59
N GLY A 68 -11.76 -6.94 4.23
CA GLY A 68 -12.28 -8.25 3.79
C GLY A 68 -11.46 -8.95 2.71
N GLN A 69 -10.26 -8.46 2.41
CA GLN A 69 -9.40 -9.06 1.38
C GLN A 69 -8.70 -10.30 1.95
N VAL A 70 -9.01 -11.46 1.35
CA VAL A 70 -8.45 -12.77 1.77
C VAL A 70 -6.92 -12.77 1.72
N ASN A 71 -6.33 -12.24 0.64
CA ASN A 71 -4.88 -12.20 0.47
C ASN A 71 -4.20 -11.30 1.52
N GLY A 72 -4.79 -10.14 1.84
CA GLY A 72 -4.27 -9.26 2.89
C GLY A 72 -4.33 -9.90 4.28
N LYS A 73 -5.40 -10.65 4.56
CA LYS A 73 -5.53 -11.44 5.79
C LYS A 73 -4.42 -12.49 5.88
N GLU A 74 -4.19 -13.27 4.83
CA GLU A 74 -3.12 -14.27 4.80
C GLU A 74 -1.74 -13.64 5.00
N LEU A 75 -1.45 -12.54 4.29
CA LEU A 75 -0.20 -11.80 4.45
C LEU A 75 0.01 -11.32 5.89
N TYR A 76 -1.03 -10.77 6.52
CA TYR A 76 -0.96 -10.34 7.91
C TYR A 76 -0.69 -11.51 8.86
N LEU A 77 -1.45 -12.61 8.75
CA LEU A 77 -1.30 -13.77 9.64
C LEU A 77 0.08 -14.44 9.51
N ASN A 78 0.60 -14.56 8.29
CA ASN A 78 1.86 -15.27 8.05
C ASN A 78 3.11 -14.47 8.42
N ASN A 79 3.02 -13.14 8.50
CA ASN A 79 4.20 -12.28 8.63
C ASN A 79 4.21 -11.43 9.91
N CYS A 80 3.04 -11.16 10.51
CA CYS A 80 2.87 -10.12 11.52
C CYS A 80 2.27 -10.59 12.83
N GLN A 81 1.68 -11.79 12.85
CA GLN A 81 1.18 -12.44 14.05
C GLN A 81 2.29 -13.23 14.76
#